data_AF-Q0VC25-F1
#
_entry.id   AF-Q0VC25-F1
#
_cell.length_a   1.000
_cell.length_b   1.000
_cell.length_c   1.000
_cell.angle_alpha   90.00
_cell.angle_beta   90.00
_cell.angle_gamma   90.00
#
_symmetry.space_group_name_H-M   'P 1'
#
loop_
_entity.id
_entity.type
_entity.pdbx_description
1 polymer ?
#
loop_
_entity_poly.entity_id
_entity_poly.type
_entity_poly.pdbx_seq_one_letter_code
_entity_poly.pdbx_strand_id
1 'polypeptide(L)'
;MCGRTSCHLPREVLARACAYRDRQGHQRLPEWRDPDRYCPSYNKSPRSSSPVLLSRLHLEKDADSSERIIAPMRWGLVPYWFKEADLSKLQINTSNCRSDTIMEKRSFKVPLVKGRRCVVLADGFYEWQRRQATSHRQPYFIYFPQVKPEQSEQVGAVASPEDWEKVWDNWRPLTMAGIFDCWEPPAGGDCLYSYSIITVDSCKVLNDIHNRMPAILDGEEAVSKWLDFGEVPAQEALKLIRPTENIAFHRVSSVVNSSWNNAPECVLPLHLLAGKELTVSASSQKMLQWLATKSPKKEEPRTPQKAEPDVPQWSSQFLQKSPVTPKRGSAGLLERWLKQGQEEEPVAKRPHTQ
;
A
#
# COMPACT_ATOMS: atom_id res chain seq x y z
N MET A 1 10.66 8.93 -1.03
CA MET A 1 9.21 9.08 -0.77
C MET A 1 8.74 7.67 -0.54
N CYS A 2 7.99 7.43 0.54
CA CYS A 2 7.58 6.07 0.91
C CYS A 2 6.76 5.42 -0.22
N GLY A 3 7.32 4.38 -0.83
CA GLY A 3 6.72 3.61 -1.91
C GLY A 3 6.52 2.14 -1.57
N ARG A 4 6.74 1.76 -0.31
CA ARG A 4 6.54 0.39 0.18
C ARG A 4 6.22 0.38 1.68
N THR A 5 5.31 -0.48 2.09
CA THR A 5 4.98 -0.71 3.50
C THR A 5 4.89 -2.20 3.83
N SER A 6 4.96 -2.53 5.11
CA SER A 6 4.51 -3.82 5.63
C SER A 6 3.13 -3.61 6.27
N CYS A 7 2.21 -4.54 6.05
CA CYS A 7 0.95 -4.63 6.78
C CYS A 7 0.51 -6.09 6.74
N HIS A 8 1.13 -6.91 7.59
CA HIS A 8 0.99 -8.37 7.56
C HIS A 8 0.19 -8.94 8.74
N LEU A 9 -0.12 -8.12 9.75
CA LEU A 9 -0.89 -8.56 10.91
C LEU A 9 -2.24 -9.16 10.49
N PRO A 10 -2.68 -10.29 11.09
CA PRO A 10 -4.01 -10.82 10.86
C PRO A 10 -5.10 -9.79 11.16
N ARG A 11 -6.23 -9.85 10.44
CA ARG A 11 -7.34 -8.89 10.53
C ARG A 11 -7.75 -8.55 11.96
N GLU A 12 -7.92 -9.57 12.80
CA GLU A 12 -8.36 -9.41 14.18
C GLU A 12 -7.28 -8.79 15.08
N VAL A 13 -6.01 -9.14 14.85
CA VAL A 13 -4.87 -8.55 15.56
C VAL A 13 -4.76 -7.08 15.21
N LEU A 14 -4.87 -6.73 13.93
CA LEU A 14 -4.86 -5.35 13.47
C LEU A 14 -6.03 -4.54 14.05
N ALA A 15 -7.23 -5.13 14.11
CA ALA A 15 -8.40 -4.47 14.69
C ALA A 15 -8.19 -4.16 16.19
N ARG A 16 -7.65 -5.12 16.96
CA ARG A 16 -7.30 -4.92 18.38
C ARG A 16 -6.22 -3.86 18.56
N ALA A 17 -5.20 -3.86 17.70
CA ALA A 17 -4.15 -2.84 17.71
C ALA A 17 -4.68 -1.42 17.37
N CYS A 18 -5.90 -1.32 16.82
CA CYS A 18 -6.60 -0.07 16.53
C CYS A 18 -7.70 0.25 17.56
N ALA A 19 -7.70 -0.39 18.74
CA ALA A 19 -8.62 -0.05 19.81
C ALA A 19 -8.51 1.43 20.18
N TYR A 20 -9.65 2.09 20.39
CA TYR A 20 -9.71 3.53 20.59
C TYR A 20 -10.82 3.94 21.55
N ARG A 21 -10.87 5.23 21.90
CA ARG A 21 -12.00 5.84 22.60
C ARG A 21 -12.72 6.82 21.69
N ASP A 22 -14.05 6.74 21.63
CA ASP A 22 -14.87 7.76 20.98
C ASP A 22 -14.85 9.08 21.77
N ARG A 23 -15.51 10.13 21.26
CA ARG A 23 -15.54 11.44 21.95
C ARG A 23 -16.19 11.38 23.34
N GLN A 24 -17.04 10.39 23.60
CA GLN A 24 -17.71 10.18 24.88
C GLN A 24 -16.84 9.35 25.84
N GLY A 25 -15.69 8.87 25.38
CA GLY A 25 -14.73 8.10 26.17
C GLY A 25 -14.98 6.59 26.16
N HIS A 26 -15.95 6.08 25.39
CA HIS A 26 -16.24 4.66 25.32
C HIS A 26 -15.14 3.92 24.54
N GLN A 27 -14.65 2.81 25.09
CA GLN A 27 -13.71 1.95 24.39
C GLN A 27 -14.39 1.20 23.25
N ARG A 28 -13.76 1.23 22.07
CA ARG A 28 -14.29 0.64 20.84
C ARG A 28 -13.19 -0.02 20.02
N LEU A 29 -13.61 -0.94 19.16
CA LEU A 29 -12.84 -1.44 18.03
C LEU A 29 -13.44 -0.88 16.74
N PRO A 30 -12.63 -0.52 15.74
CA PRO A 30 -13.15 -0.05 14.47
C PRO A 30 -13.88 -1.18 13.75
N GLU A 31 -15.06 -0.88 13.20
CA GLU A 31 -15.84 -1.84 12.41
C GLU A 31 -15.23 -2.00 11.01
N TRP A 32 -15.18 -3.23 10.51
CA TRP A 32 -14.66 -3.51 9.18
C TRP A 32 -15.69 -3.25 8.08
N ARG A 33 -15.28 -2.54 7.04
CA ARG A 33 -15.97 -2.49 5.75
C ARG A 33 -15.18 -3.27 4.70
N ASP A 34 -15.86 -4.10 3.92
CA ASP A 34 -15.29 -4.98 2.88
C ASP A 34 -14.05 -5.78 3.35
N PRO A 35 -14.14 -6.50 4.48
CA PRO A 35 -12.98 -7.15 5.09
C PRO A 35 -12.29 -8.17 4.19
N ASP A 36 -13.02 -8.78 3.25
CA ASP A 36 -12.50 -9.77 2.30
C ASP A 36 -11.50 -9.17 1.31
N ARG A 37 -11.47 -7.83 1.17
CA ARG A 37 -10.49 -7.10 0.35
C ARG A 37 -9.16 -6.89 1.08
N TYR A 38 -9.05 -7.27 2.36
CA TYR A 38 -7.80 -7.19 3.11
C TYR A 38 -6.89 -8.37 2.79
N CYS A 39 -5.74 -8.09 2.18
CA CYS A 39 -4.70 -9.08 1.92
C CYS A 39 -3.44 -8.69 2.71
N PRO A 40 -3.16 -9.33 3.86
CA PRO A 40 -1.95 -9.08 4.63
C PRO A 40 -0.70 -9.38 3.80
N SER A 41 0.33 -8.56 3.93
CA SER A 41 1.62 -8.81 3.30
C SER A 41 2.72 -7.95 3.92
N TYR A 42 3.92 -8.54 4.02
CA TYR A 42 5.13 -7.86 4.46
C TYR A 42 5.60 -6.77 3.48
N ASN A 43 5.09 -6.75 2.24
CA ASN A 43 5.68 -5.97 1.15
C ASN A 43 4.64 -5.33 0.22
N LYS A 44 3.80 -4.48 0.80
CA LYS A 44 2.74 -3.73 0.10
C LYS A 44 3.32 -2.63 -0.77
N SER A 45 2.95 -2.59 -2.05
CA SER A 45 3.33 -1.55 -3.01
C SER A 45 2.12 -0.70 -3.43
N PRO A 46 2.33 0.45 -4.09
CA PRO A 46 1.27 1.15 -4.82
C PRO A 46 0.47 0.18 -5.70
N ARG A 47 -0.81 0.50 -5.89
CA ARG A 47 -1.86 -0.30 -6.54
C ARG A 47 -2.38 -1.49 -5.72
N SER A 48 -1.68 -1.92 -4.66
CA SER A 48 -2.23 -2.89 -3.72
C SER A 48 -3.29 -2.25 -2.81
N SER A 49 -4.07 -3.08 -2.12
CA SER A 49 -5.03 -2.65 -1.10
C SER A 49 -4.41 -2.70 0.29
N SER A 50 -4.56 -1.63 1.07
CA SER A 50 -4.12 -1.55 2.47
C SER A 50 -5.26 -1.03 3.35
N PRO A 51 -5.35 -1.47 4.62
CA PRO A 51 -6.36 -1.01 5.54
C PRO A 51 -6.10 0.44 5.94
N VAL A 52 -7.16 1.23 5.94
CA VAL A 52 -7.15 2.61 6.45
C VAL A 52 -8.27 2.80 7.45
N LEU A 53 -8.06 3.67 8.44
CA LEU A 53 -9.12 4.20 9.27
C LEU A 53 -9.76 5.41 8.59
N LEU A 54 -11.09 5.52 8.69
CA LEU A 54 -11.86 6.69 8.28
C LEU A 54 -13.02 6.92 9.25
N SER A 55 -13.56 8.13 9.29
CA SER A 55 -14.75 8.44 10.12
C SER A 55 -15.99 7.69 9.63
N ARG A 56 -16.79 7.15 10.57
CA ARG A 56 -18.08 6.50 10.30
C ARG A 56 -19.07 7.42 9.57
N LEU A 57 -18.97 8.73 9.82
CA LEU A 57 -19.79 9.76 9.17
C LEU A 57 -19.64 9.77 7.63
N HIS A 58 -18.58 9.18 7.06
CA HIS A 58 -18.46 9.01 5.61
C HIS A 58 -19.43 7.96 5.03
N LEU A 59 -19.93 7.04 5.85
CA LEU A 59 -20.82 5.95 5.44
C LEU A 59 -22.26 6.17 5.92
N GLU A 60 -22.43 6.79 7.09
CA GLU A 60 -23.72 6.97 7.76
C GLU A 60 -23.89 8.44 8.13
N LYS A 61 -24.99 9.08 7.67
CA LYS A 61 -25.18 10.54 7.80
C LYS A 61 -25.34 11.04 9.24
N ASP A 62 -25.87 10.19 10.12
CA ASP A 62 -26.19 10.55 11.51
C ASP A 62 -25.22 9.92 12.52
N ALA A 63 -24.14 9.31 12.04
CA ALA A 63 -23.13 8.70 12.90
C ALA A 63 -22.27 9.76 13.61
N ASP A 64 -21.80 9.42 14.82
CA ASP A 64 -20.76 10.21 15.51
C ASP A 64 -19.48 10.19 14.66
N SER A 65 -18.99 11.37 14.28
CA SER A 65 -17.82 11.51 13.42
C SER A 65 -16.50 11.05 14.08
N SER A 66 -16.49 10.88 15.40
CA SER A 66 -15.36 10.28 16.14
C SER A 66 -15.32 8.76 16.07
N GLU A 67 -16.41 8.10 15.66
CA GLU A 67 -16.41 6.66 15.41
C GLU A 67 -15.63 6.31 14.15
N ARG A 68 -14.96 5.16 14.18
CA ARG A 68 -13.97 4.77 13.18
C ARG A 68 -14.40 3.50 12.45
N ILE A 69 -14.23 3.52 11.14
CA ILE A 69 -14.31 2.35 10.28
C ILE A 69 -12.90 1.99 9.86
N ILE A 70 -12.62 0.69 9.72
CA ILE A 70 -11.43 0.18 9.05
C ILE A 70 -11.85 -0.42 7.69
N ALA A 71 -11.25 0.08 6.61
CA ALA A 71 -11.60 -0.33 5.25
C ALA A 71 -10.34 -0.53 4.40
N PRO A 72 -10.23 -1.64 3.63
CA PRO A 72 -9.19 -1.77 2.63
C PRO A 72 -9.41 -0.78 1.48
N MET A 73 -8.43 0.06 1.20
CA MET A 73 -8.45 1.01 0.08
C MET A 73 -7.26 0.79 -0.84
N ARG A 74 -7.42 1.09 -2.13
CA ARG A 74 -6.33 1.01 -3.10
C ARG A 74 -5.29 2.11 -2.84
N TRP A 75 -4.02 1.74 -2.73
CA TRP A 75 -2.93 2.70 -2.64
C TRP A 75 -2.64 3.33 -4.02
N GLY A 76 -2.82 4.64 -4.12
CA GLY A 76 -2.71 5.43 -5.34
C GLY A 76 -4.06 6.06 -5.64
N LEU A 77 -4.23 7.33 -5.28
CA LEU A 77 -5.51 8.01 -5.40
C LEU A 77 -5.96 8.11 -6.87
N VAL A 78 -7.14 7.61 -7.16
CA VAL A 78 -7.85 7.77 -8.44
C VAL A 78 -8.83 8.93 -8.25
N PRO A 79 -8.58 10.10 -8.87
CA PRO A 79 -9.44 11.25 -8.66
C PRO A 79 -10.85 11.01 -9.17
N TYR A 80 -11.87 11.53 -8.48
CA TYR A 80 -13.28 11.36 -8.87
C TYR A 80 -13.60 11.79 -10.31
N TRP A 81 -12.81 12.70 -10.89
CA TRP A 81 -13.01 13.26 -12.24
C TRP A 81 -12.33 12.45 -13.34
N PHE A 82 -11.59 11.38 -13.00
CA PHE A 82 -10.94 10.52 -13.98
C PHE A 82 -11.99 9.80 -14.85
N LYS A 83 -11.82 9.82 -16.18
CA LYS A 83 -12.86 9.39 -17.13
C LYS A 83 -12.55 8.10 -17.87
N GLU A 84 -11.35 7.56 -17.74
CA GLU A 84 -10.97 6.35 -18.46
C GLU A 84 -11.37 5.11 -17.64
N ALA A 85 -11.89 4.08 -18.30
CA ALA A 85 -12.17 2.79 -17.64
C ALA A 85 -10.89 2.09 -17.16
N ASP A 86 -9.78 2.26 -17.89
CA ASP A 86 -8.50 1.66 -17.54
C ASP A 86 -7.67 2.59 -16.65
N LEU A 87 -7.50 2.19 -15.39
CA LEU A 87 -6.69 2.91 -14.39
C LEU A 87 -5.21 3.02 -14.78
N SER A 88 -4.71 2.19 -15.71
CA SER A 88 -3.32 2.28 -16.21
C SER A 88 -3.05 3.58 -16.97
N LYS A 89 -4.10 4.19 -17.53
CA LYS A 89 -4.06 5.48 -18.23
C LYS A 89 -3.93 6.69 -17.32
N LEU A 90 -3.98 6.50 -15.98
CA LEU A 90 -3.72 7.58 -15.04
C LEU A 90 -2.23 7.96 -15.07
N GLN A 91 -1.90 9.05 -15.75
CA GLN A 91 -0.52 9.51 -15.97
C GLN A 91 0.12 10.21 -14.76
N ILE A 92 -0.67 10.52 -13.73
CA ILE A 92 -0.20 11.20 -12.52
C ILE A 92 0.18 10.18 -11.44
N ASN A 93 1.32 10.39 -10.79
CA ASN A 93 1.67 9.60 -9.61
C ASN A 93 0.92 10.15 -8.38
N THR A 94 0.05 9.32 -7.83
CA THR A 94 -0.82 9.63 -6.69
C THR A 94 -0.63 8.66 -5.53
N SER A 95 0.50 7.94 -5.46
CA SER A 95 0.84 7.14 -4.28
C SER A 95 1.11 8.03 -3.05
N ASN A 96 1.65 9.22 -3.31
CA ASN A 96 1.98 10.22 -2.30
C ASN A 96 1.48 11.60 -2.73
N CYS A 97 1.15 12.43 -1.75
CA CYS A 97 0.94 13.86 -1.95
C CYS A 97 1.85 14.64 -1.00
N ARG A 98 2.46 15.71 -1.47
CA ARG A 98 3.32 16.54 -0.62
C ARG A 98 2.45 17.49 0.18
N SER A 99 2.77 17.68 1.46
CA SER A 99 2.06 18.60 2.36
C SER A 99 2.10 20.05 1.86
N ASP A 100 3.21 20.49 1.28
CA ASP A 100 3.43 21.84 0.76
C ASP A 100 2.45 22.25 -0.36
N THR A 101 2.09 21.30 -1.23
CA THR A 101 1.30 21.54 -2.46
C THR A 101 -0.10 20.92 -2.38
N ILE A 102 -0.52 20.42 -1.21
CA ILE A 102 -1.78 19.70 -0.99
C ILE A 102 -3.00 20.57 -1.30
N MET A 103 -2.94 21.88 -1.00
CA MET A 103 -4.01 22.87 -1.23
C MET A 103 -4.00 23.46 -2.64
N GLU A 104 -2.96 23.21 -3.42
CA GLU A 104 -2.81 23.71 -4.79
C GLU A 104 -3.33 22.69 -5.80
N LYS A 105 -3.05 21.40 -5.56
CA LYS A 105 -3.39 20.31 -6.49
C LYS A 105 -4.84 19.88 -6.33
N ARG A 106 -5.65 20.07 -7.39
CA ARG A 106 -7.07 19.70 -7.42
C ARG A 106 -7.35 18.27 -6.96
N SER A 107 -6.50 17.30 -7.32
CA SER A 107 -6.64 15.88 -6.95
C SER A 107 -6.59 15.64 -5.44
N PHE A 108 -6.02 16.56 -4.66
CA PHE A 108 -5.88 16.43 -3.20
C PHE A 108 -6.71 17.47 -2.45
N LYS A 109 -6.73 18.71 -2.94
CA LYS A 109 -7.51 19.82 -2.36
C LYS A 109 -8.99 19.48 -2.24
N VAL A 110 -9.61 18.99 -3.32
CA VAL A 110 -11.05 18.72 -3.34
C VAL A 110 -11.44 17.63 -2.33
N PRO A 111 -10.82 16.43 -2.32
CA PRO A 111 -11.15 15.43 -1.30
C PRO A 111 -10.83 15.91 0.13
N LEU A 112 -9.71 16.62 0.34
CA LEU A 112 -9.36 17.16 1.66
C LEU A 112 -10.43 18.12 2.21
N VAL A 113 -10.91 19.06 1.38
CA VAL A 113 -11.97 20.02 1.76
C VAL A 113 -13.31 19.31 1.99
N LYS A 114 -13.58 18.21 1.28
CA LYS A 114 -14.73 17.33 1.54
C LYS A 114 -14.57 16.44 2.78
N GLY A 115 -13.50 16.62 3.55
CA GLY A 115 -13.24 15.86 4.76
C GLY A 115 -12.75 14.42 4.51
N ARG A 116 -12.40 14.03 3.28
CA ARG A 116 -11.96 12.67 2.91
C ARG A 116 -10.54 12.38 3.42
N ARG A 117 -10.38 12.40 4.73
CA ARG A 117 -9.15 12.14 5.47
C ARG A 117 -9.19 10.71 5.99
N CYS A 118 -8.08 10.01 5.87
CA CYS A 118 -7.93 8.66 6.40
C CYS A 118 -6.60 8.51 7.13
N VAL A 119 -6.49 7.49 7.97
CA VAL A 119 -5.21 7.08 8.57
C VAL A 119 -4.81 5.75 7.95
N VAL A 120 -3.75 5.76 7.16
CA VAL A 120 -3.20 4.56 6.54
C VAL A 120 -2.44 3.77 7.59
N LEU A 121 -2.83 2.51 7.77
CA LEU A 121 -2.21 1.61 8.72
C LEU A 121 -1.09 0.82 8.06
N ALA A 122 0.01 0.66 8.79
CA ALA A 122 1.12 -0.19 8.40
C ALA A 122 1.83 -0.71 9.65
N ASP A 123 2.51 -1.84 9.55
CA ASP A 123 3.46 -2.26 10.59
C ASP A 123 4.61 -1.25 10.65
N GLY A 124 5.04 -0.82 9.46
CA GLY A 124 6.06 0.18 9.20
C GLY A 124 6.20 0.39 7.68
N PHE A 125 7.10 1.29 7.29
CA PHE A 125 7.40 1.56 5.88
C PHE A 125 8.85 1.29 5.54
N TYR A 126 9.13 1.08 4.25
CA TYR A 126 10.49 0.92 3.77
C TYR A 126 10.98 2.17 3.06
N GLU A 127 12.28 2.44 3.20
CA GLU A 127 12.96 3.46 2.43
C GLU A 127 14.39 3.01 2.09
N TRP A 128 14.90 3.50 0.97
CA TRP A 128 16.18 3.06 0.40
C TRP A 128 17.22 4.17 0.46
N GLN A 129 18.21 4.01 1.34
CA GLN A 129 19.32 4.93 1.47
C GLN A 129 20.20 4.89 0.22
N ARG A 130 20.40 6.04 -0.42
CA ARG A 130 21.37 6.21 -1.51
C ARG A 130 22.77 6.29 -0.93
N ARG A 131 23.73 5.55 -1.52
CA ARG A 131 25.15 5.66 -1.18
C ARG A 131 25.88 6.43 -2.27
N GLN A 132 26.65 7.45 -1.89
CA GLN A 132 27.24 8.44 -2.82
C GLN A 132 28.17 7.83 -3.89
N ALA A 133 28.69 6.62 -3.67
CA ALA A 133 29.64 5.96 -4.56
C ALA A 133 29.09 4.70 -5.27
N THR A 134 27.84 4.29 -5.02
CA THR A 134 27.31 3.02 -5.58
C THR A 134 25.88 3.16 -6.05
N SER A 135 25.51 2.44 -7.12
CA SER A 135 24.10 2.27 -7.52
C SER A 135 23.28 1.45 -6.51
N HIS A 136 23.96 0.67 -5.66
CA HIS A 136 23.35 -0.06 -4.57
C HIS A 136 22.68 0.88 -3.55
N ARG A 137 21.47 0.51 -3.15
CA ARG A 137 20.71 1.19 -2.10
C ARG A 137 20.44 0.23 -0.96
N GLN A 138 20.70 0.68 0.27
CA GLN A 138 20.42 -0.11 1.47
C GLN A 138 18.94 0.09 1.85
N PRO A 139 18.11 -0.96 1.88
CA PRO A 139 16.76 -0.86 2.40
C PRO A 139 16.76 -0.79 3.93
N TYR A 140 15.88 0.04 4.47
CA TYR A 140 15.58 0.17 5.88
C TYR A 140 14.10 -0.08 6.11
N PHE A 141 13.75 -0.71 7.24
CA PHE A 141 12.39 -0.76 7.76
C PHE A 141 12.26 0.27 8.89
N ILE A 142 11.24 1.14 8.80
CA ILE A 142 11.04 2.31 9.65
C ILE A 142 9.63 2.24 10.26
N TYR A 143 9.54 2.39 11.58
CA TYR A 143 8.33 2.11 12.36
C TYR A 143 8.31 2.96 13.65
N PHE A 144 7.21 2.94 14.40
CA PHE A 144 7.19 3.54 15.74
C PHE A 144 8.11 2.76 16.69
N PRO A 145 8.76 3.40 17.68
CA PRO A 145 9.37 2.65 18.78
C PRO A 145 8.33 1.73 19.44
N GLN A 146 8.70 0.48 19.67
CA GLN A 146 7.83 -0.56 20.21
C GLN A 146 8.10 -0.74 21.72
N VAL A 147 7.07 -1.14 22.48
CA VAL A 147 7.22 -1.44 23.91
C VAL A 147 8.11 -2.66 24.07
N LYS A 148 9.14 -2.57 24.91
CA LYS A 148 9.98 -3.71 25.23
C LYS A 148 9.23 -4.61 26.22
N PRO A 149 9.15 -5.93 26.01
CA PRO A 149 8.58 -6.82 27.02
C PRO A 149 9.40 -6.74 28.31
N GLU A 150 8.72 -6.68 29.46
CA GLU A 150 9.31 -6.43 30.79
C GLU A 150 10.35 -7.47 31.24
N GLN A 151 10.48 -8.62 30.54
CA GLN A 151 11.45 -9.68 30.86
C GLN A 151 12.80 -9.55 30.12
N SER A 152 13.09 -8.41 29.51
CA SER A 152 14.35 -8.14 28.79
C SER A 152 15.28 -7.23 29.60
N GLU A 153 15.68 -7.64 30.82
CA GLU A 153 16.66 -6.89 31.62
C GLU A 153 18.13 -7.08 31.17
N GLN A 154 18.39 -7.83 30.09
CA GLN A 154 19.73 -7.97 29.52
C GLN A 154 19.78 -7.52 28.05
N VAL A 155 20.38 -6.33 27.87
CA VAL A 155 20.98 -5.75 26.65
C VAL A 155 20.22 -5.95 25.33
N GLY A 156 19.29 -5.04 25.06
CA GLY A 156 19.35 -4.23 23.84
C GLY A 156 19.47 -4.92 22.47
N ALA A 157 18.90 -6.10 22.24
CA ALA A 157 18.63 -6.62 20.91
C ALA A 157 17.63 -7.77 21.03
N VAL A 158 16.73 -7.88 20.06
CA VAL A 158 15.98 -9.13 19.87
C VAL A 158 17.02 -10.20 19.56
N ALA A 159 17.27 -11.12 20.50
CA ALA A 159 18.43 -12.01 20.46
C ALA A 159 18.26 -13.18 19.47
N SER A 160 17.01 -13.47 19.08
CA SER A 160 16.65 -14.61 18.24
C SER A 160 15.47 -14.28 17.30
N PRO A 161 15.33 -14.97 16.16
CA PRO A 161 14.13 -14.86 15.31
C PRO A 161 12.83 -15.21 16.03
N GLU A 162 12.86 -16.14 17.00
CA GLU A 162 11.68 -16.55 17.78
C GLU A 162 11.18 -15.42 18.69
N ASP A 163 12.10 -14.62 19.24
CA ASP A 163 11.74 -13.43 20.02
C ASP A 163 11.17 -12.31 19.12
N TRP A 164 11.55 -12.27 17.83
CA TRP A 164 11.00 -11.32 16.86
C TRP A 164 9.52 -11.59 16.55
N GLU A 165 9.09 -12.86 16.56
CA GLU A 165 7.69 -13.21 16.32
C GLU A 165 6.77 -12.70 17.43
N LYS A 166 7.21 -12.76 18.69
CA LYS A 166 6.43 -12.29 19.86
C LYS A 166 6.22 -10.77 19.88
N VAL A 167 7.04 -10.00 19.17
CA VAL A 167 6.90 -8.54 19.11
C VAL A 167 5.58 -8.14 18.42
N TRP A 168 5.02 -9.02 17.57
CA TRP A 168 3.81 -8.73 16.80
C TRP A 168 2.52 -8.74 17.62
N ASP A 169 2.49 -9.38 18.80
CA ASP A 169 1.29 -9.47 19.64
C ASP A 169 0.85 -8.11 20.20
N ASN A 170 1.82 -7.24 20.51
CA ASN A 170 1.60 -5.90 21.04
C ASN A 170 2.21 -4.82 20.14
N TRP A 171 2.33 -5.11 18.85
CA TRP A 171 2.90 -4.17 17.89
C TRP A 171 2.03 -2.92 17.80
N ARG A 172 2.65 -1.75 17.97
CA ARG A 172 2.05 -0.44 17.71
C ARG A 172 2.12 -0.16 16.21
N PRO A 173 0.99 -0.23 15.47
CA PRO A 173 1.01 0.03 14.04
C PRO A 173 1.33 1.51 13.77
N LEU A 174 2.04 1.75 12.68
CA LEU A 174 2.28 3.08 12.16
C LEU A 174 0.99 3.68 11.59
N THR A 175 0.71 4.90 12.00
CA THR A 175 -0.48 5.68 11.62
C THR A 175 -0.05 6.84 10.72
N MET A 176 -0.28 6.72 9.41
CA MET A 176 0.13 7.75 8.44
C MET A 176 -1.08 8.54 7.95
N ALA A 177 -0.99 9.86 7.94
CA ALA A 177 -2.03 10.71 7.39
C ALA A 177 -2.19 10.48 5.88
N GLY A 178 -3.41 10.16 5.46
CA GLY A 178 -3.79 9.97 4.07
C GLY A 178 -4.99 10.81 3.67
N ILE A 179 -5.11 11.03 2.37
CA ILE A 179 -6.33 11.55 1.74
C ILE A 179 -6.87 10.45 0.85
N PHE A 180 -8.18 10.25 0.87
CA PHE A 180 -8.85 9.31 -0.02
C PHE A 180 -9.80 10.01 -0.99
N ASP A 181 -10.10 9.34 -2.09
CA ASP A 181 -11.13 9.74 -3.03
C ASP A 181 -11.97 8.54 -3.44
N CYS A 182 -13.16 8.83 -3.95
CA CYS A 182 -14.13 7.85 -4.40
C CYS A 182 -14.33 8.04 -5.91
N TRP A 183 -14.11 6.99 -6.68
CA TRP A 183 -14.21 7.01 -8.13
C TRP A 183 -15.18 5.94 -8.61
N GLU A 184 -16.16 6.33 -9.40
CA GLU A 184 -17.12 5.41 -10.01
C GLU A 184 -16.63 5.04 -11.42
N PRO A 185 -16.49 3.74 -11.74
CA PRO A 185 -16.08 3.33 -13.07
C PRO A 185 -17.08 3.80 -14.14
N PRO A 186 -16.63 4.44 -15.24
CA PRO A 186 -17.51 4.89 -16.32
C PRO A 186 -18.31 3.77 -16.98
N ALA A 187 -17.79 2.54 -16.93
CA ALA A 187 -18.46 1.36 -17.48
C ALA A 187 -19.49 0.73 -16.52
N GLY A 188 -19.72 1.34 -15.35
CA GLY A 188 -20.49 0.76 -14.24
C GLY A 188 -19.64 -0.19 -13.36
N GLY A 189 -20.10 -0.40 -12.13
CA GLY A 189 -19.45 -1.26 -11.13
C GLY A 189 -19.36 -0.60 -9.75
N ASP A 190 -18.68 -1.29 -8.82
CA ASP A 190 -18.48 -0.79 -7.47
C ASP A 190 -17.64 0.50 -7.46
N CYS A 191 -18.00 1.42 -6.56
CA CYS A 191 -17.19 2.60 -6.29
C CYS A 191 -15.80 2.18 -5.77
N LEU A 192 -14.74 2.72 -6.38
CA LEU A 192 -13.37 2.50 -5.97
C LEU A 192 -12.95 3.54 -4.94
N TYR A 193 -12.63 3.07 -3.74
CA TYR A 193 -11.97 3.87 -2.71
C TYR A 193 -10.45 3.73 -2.85
N SER A 194 -9.78 4.87 -2.95
CA SER A 194 -8.32 4.91 -3.15
C SER A 194 -7.70 6.07 -2.41
N TYR A 195 -6.46 5.89 -1.95
CA TYR A 195 -5.79 6.86 -1.07
C TYR A 195 -4.40 7.26 -1.55
N SER A 196 -3.93 8.39 -1.05
CA SER A 196 -2.58 8.91 -1.18
C SER A 196 -2.01 9.20 0.20
N ILE A 197 -0.75 8.82 0.45
CA ILE A 197 -0.06 9.11 1.71
C ILE A 197 0.49 10.53 1.66
N ILE A 198 0.20 11.34 2.68
CA ILE A 198 0.78 12.68 2.80
C ILE A 198 2.26 12.54 3.18
N THR A 199 3.13 13.30 2.53
CA THR A 199 4.56 13.34 2.81
C THR A 199 4.98 14.72 3.29
N VAL A 200 5.96 14.74 4.18
CA VAL A 200 6.63 15.92 4.74
C VAL A 200 8.14 15.78 4.55
N ASP A 201 8.90 16.80 4.90
CA ASP A 201 10.35 16.68 4.99
C ASP A 201 10.73 15.65 6.06
N SER A 202 11.84 14.95 5.86
CA SER A 202 12.33 14.01 6.86
C SER A 202 12.79 14.73 8.12
N CYS A 203 12.59 14.09 9.26
CA CYS A 203 13.25 14.46 10.50
C CYS A 203 14.78 14.25 10.42
N LYS A 204 15.52 14.75 11.42
CA LYS A 204 16.99 14.72 11.39
C LYS A 204 17.53 13.29 11.24
N VAL A 205 16.93 12.37 11.96
CA VAL A 205 17.37 10.96 12.02
C VAL A 205 17.17 10.23 10.69
N LEU A 206 16.12 10.55 9.92
CA LEU A 206 15.86 9.92 8.62
C LEU A 206 16.51 10.64 7.45
N ASN A 207 17.01 11.87 7.64
CA ASN A 207 17.52 12.67 6.54
C ASN A 207 18.68 12.00 5.79
N ASP A 208 19.51 11.24 6.51
CA ASP A 208 20.59 10.43 5.94
C ASP A 208 20.10 9.25 5.11
N ILE A 209 18.86 8.80 5.33
CA ILE A 209 18.21 7.72 4.56
C ILE A 209 17.49 8.32 3.35
N HIS A 210 16.63 9.32 3.58
CA HIS A 210 15.89 10.02 2.52
C HIS A 210 15.36 11.36 3.04
N ASN A 211 15.37 12.39 2.19
CA ASN A 211 14.90 13.75 2.50
C ASN A 211 13.38 13.91 2.71
N ARG A 212 12.59 12.82 2.74
CA ARG A 212 11.12 12.86 2.80
C ARG A 212 10.62 11.68 3.61
N MET A 213 9.58 11.88 4.40
CA MET A 213 8.93 10.83 5.18
C MET A 213 7.40 10.94 5.09
N PRO A 214 6.64 9.88 5.41
CA PRO A 214 5.20 10.00 5.62
C PRO A 214 4.89 11.02 6.73
N ALA A 215 3.76 11.72 6.61
CA ALA A 215 3.21 12.47 7.72
C ALA A 215 2.62 11.47 8.73
N ILE A 216 3.33 11.25 9.83
CA ILE A 216 2.94 10.29 10.86
C ILE A 216 2.11 11.01 11.94
N LEU A 217 0.95 10.43 12.28
CA LEU A 217 0.05 10.92 13.32
C LEU A 217 0.34 10.17 14.62
N ASP A 218 1.21 10.75 15.44
CA ASP A 218 1.65 10.12 16.69
C ASP A 218 0.62 10.32 17.82
N GLY A 219 -0.06 9.24 18.17
CA GLY A 219 -0.99 9.18 19.30
C GLY A 219 -2.46 9.39 18.92
N GLU A 220 -3.33 8.98 19.84
CA GLU A 220 -4.79 8.95 19.62
C GLU A 220 -5.38 10.34 19.38
N GLU A 221 -4.85 11.39 20.01
CA GLU A 221 -5.36 12.76 19.80
C GLU A 221 -5.15 13.23 18.35
N ALA A 222 -3.97 12.98 17.78
CA ALA A 222 -3.66 13.35 16.41
C ALA A 222 -4.48 12.52 15.41
N VAL A 223 -4.64 11.22 15.67
CA VAL A 223 -5.49 10.32 14.87
C VAL A 223 -6.94 10.77 14.91
N SER A 224 -7.52 11.00 16.09
CA SER A 224 -8.91 11.46 16.25
C SER A 224 -9.16 12.79 15.56
N LYS A 225 -8.32 13.80 15.78
CA LYS A 225 -8.47 15.11 15.12
C LYS A 225 -8.35 15.00 13.60
N TRP A 226 -7.46 14.13 13.11
CA TRP A 226 -7.32 13.91 11.67
C TRP A 226 -8.55 13.20 11.08
N LEU A 227 -9.15 12.23 11.77
CA LEU A 227 -10.31 11.49 11.26
C LEU A 227 -11.61 12.27 11.38
N ASP A 228 -11.79 13.05 12.44
CA ASP A 228 -13.04 13.74 12.76
C ASP A 228 -13.23 15.00 11.89
N PHE A 229 -13.67 14.79 10.64
CA PHE A 229 -13.96 15.88 9.71
C PHE A 229 -15.26 16.62 10.02
N GLY A 230 -16.12 16.06 10.89
CA GLY A 230 -17.33 16.72 11.36
C GLY A 230 -17.00 17.91 12.27
N GLU A 231 -16.01 17.75 13.15
CA GLU A 231 -15.62 18.79 14.12
C GLU A 231 -14.33 19.53 13.76
N VAL A 232 -13.43 18.91 12.99
CA VAL A 232 -12.11 19.47 12.68
C VAL A 232 -12.04 19.88 11.20
N PRO A 233 -12.08 21.19 10.89
CA PRO A 233 -11.93 21.70 9.54
C PRO A 233 -10.57 21.34 8.93
N ALA A 234 -10.51 21.29 7.60
CA ALA A 234 -9.30 20.93 6.86
C ALA A 234 -8.07 21.78 7.25
N GLN A 235 -8.25 23.08 7.49
CA GLN A 235 -7.15 23.98 7.86
C GLN A 235 -6.55 23.67 9.23
N GLU A 236 -7.39 23.27 10.20
CA GLU A 236 -6.94 22.83 11.52
C GLU A 236 -6.27 21.46 11.45
N ALA A 237 -6.86 20.53 10.68
CA ALA A 237 -6.28 19.20 10.47
C ALA A 237 -4.88 19.27 9.83
N LEU A 238 -4.64 20.21 8.91
CA LEU A 238 -3.33 20.40 8.28
C LEU A 238 -2.23 20.82 9.27
N LYS A 239 -2.56 21.42 10.43
CA LYS A 239 -1.57 21.74 11.48
C LYS A 239 -0.95 20.49 12.11
N LEU A 240 -1.59 19.33 11.97
CA LEU A 240 -1.07 18.04 12.42
C LEU A 240 0.02 17.50 11.49
N ILE A 241 0.10 18.00 10.25
CA ILE A 241 0.96 17.47 9.19
C ILE A 241 2.36 18.09 9.30
N ARG A 242 3.23 17.40 10.03
CA ARG A 242 4.62 17.80 10.27
C ARG A 242 5.54 16.57 10.42
N PRO A 243 6.86 16.74 10.29
CA PRO A 243 7.82 15.67 10.61
C PRO A 243 7.69 15.25 12.08
N THR A 244 7.99 14.00 12.38
CA THR A 244 8.10 13.48 13.75
C THR A 244 9.47 12.87 13.98
N GLU A 245 9.98 13.01 15.21
CA GLU A 245 11.22 12.38 15.67
C GLU A 245 10.94 11.03 16.37
N ASN A 246 9.68 10.72 16.70
CA ASN A 246 9.31 9.49 17.41
C ASN A 246 9.24 8.28 16.47
N ILE A 247 10.40 7.83 16.03
CA ILE A 247 10.55 6.75 15.04
C ILE A 247 11.78 5.91 15.37
N ALA A 248 11.71 4.63 15.02
CA ALA A 248 12.82 3.70 15.04
C ALA A 248 13.00 3.08 13.66
N PHE A 249 14.19 2.56 13.38
CA PHE A 249 14.47 1.89 12.13
C PHE A 249 15.64 0.92 12.26
N HIS A 250 15.70 -0.06 11.36
CA HIS A 250 16.84 -0.94 11.21
C HIS A 250 17.06 -1.32 9.75
N ARG A 251 18.27 -1.79 9.42
CA ARG A 251 18.60 -2.31 8.09
C ARG A 251 17.91 -3.64 7.87
N VAL A 252 17.36 -3.84 6.68
CA VAL A 252 16.77 -5.12 6.24
C VAL A 252 17.50 -5.68 5.02
N SER A 253 17.13 -6.90 4.62
CA SER A 253 17.69 -7.58 3.45
C SER A 253 17.20 -6.96 2.13
N SER A 254 17.95 -7.19 1.05
CA SER A 254 17.53 -6.86 -0.33
C SER A 254 16.34 -7.68 -0.82
N VAL A 255 15.90 -8.71 -0.07
CA VAL A 255 14.67 -9.48 -0.36
C VAL A 255 13.48 -8.55 -0.59
N VAL A 256 13.36 -7.46 0.17
CA VAL A 256 12.25 -6.50 0.02
C VAL A 256 12.25 -5.75 -1.32
N ASN A 257 13.37 -5.70 -2.05
CA ASN A 257 13.48 -4.93 -3.30
C ASN A 257 12.44 -5.37 -4.34
N SER A 258 12.24 -6.69 -4.48
CA SER A 258 11.17 -7.25 -5.31
C SER A 258 9.85 -7.20 -4.55
N SER A 259 8.85 -6.48 -5.10
CA SER A 259 7.50 -6.40 -4.52
C SER A 259 6.75 -7.74 -4.52
N TRP A 260 7.24 -8.74 -5.27
CA TRP A 260 6.68 -10.09 -5.28
C TRP A 260 7.05 -10.89 -4.05
N ASN A 261 8.09 -10.47 -3.32
CA ASN A 261 8.55 -11.17 -2.13
C ASN A 261 7.69 -10.77 -0.94
N ASN A 262 6.85 -11.70 -0.48
CA ASN A 262 6.00 -11.56 0.70
C ASN A 262 6.44 -12.56 1.77
N ALA A 263 7.43 -12.19 2.58
CA ALA A 263 8.01 -13.07 3.59
C ALA A 263 8.56 -12.29 4.80
N PRO A 264 8.70 -12.92 5.98
CA PRO A 264 9.20 -12.27 7.20
C PRO A 264 10.59 -11.64 7.05
N GLU A 265 11.44 -12.18 6.17
CA GLU A 265 12.78 -11.66 5.87
C GLU A 265 12.77 -10.24 5.29
N CYS A 266 11.60 -9.76 4.81
CA CYS A 266 11.44 -8.38 4.37
C CYS A 266 11.56 -7.39 5.53
N VAL A 267 11.08 -7.74 6.73
CA VAL A 267 11.08 -6.89 7.92
C VAL A 267 12.13 -7.30 8.95
N LEU A 268 12.78 -8.46 8.79
CA LEU A 268 13.73 -8.95 9.79
C LEU A 268 15.00 -8.08 9.80
N PRO A 269 15.50 -7.67 10.99
CA PRO A 269 16.77 -6.99 11.11
C PRO A 269 17.92 -7.79 10.48
N LEU A 270 18.72 -7.13 9.63
CA LEU A 270 19.74 -7.78 8.82
C LEU A 270 20.77 -8.59 9.64
N HIS A 271 21.07 -8.17 10.87
CA HIS A 271 22.01 -8.88 11.74
C HIS A 271 21.48 -10.25 12.22
N LEU A 272 20.16 -10.44 12.28
CA LEU A 272 19.53 -11.71 12.64
C LEU A 272 19.52 -12.71 11.49
N LEU A 273 19.67 -12.24 10.25
CA LEU A 273 19.84 -13.10 9.08
C LEU A 273 21.26 -13.68 8.98
N ALA A 274 22.25 -13.01 9.56
CA ALA A 274 23.66 -13.41 9.48
C ALA A 274 23.98 -14.70 10.28
N GLY A 275 23.08 -15.14 11.17
CA GLY A 275 23.21 -16.41 11.91
C GLY A 275 22.80 -17.66 11.13
N LYS A 276 22.19 -17.52 9.94
CA LYS A 276 21.96 -18.64 9.02
C LYS A 276 23.15 -18.75 8.09
N GLU A 277 24.14 -19.56 8.46
CA GLU A 277 25.15 -20.03 7.50
C GLU A 277 24.41 -20.68 6.32
N LEU A 278 24.48 -20.04 5.16
CA LEU A 278 23.88 -20.52 3.93
C LEU A 278 24.59 -21.82 3.54
N THR A 279 23.94 -22.97 3.76
CA THR A 279 24.30 -24.18 3.02
C THR A 279 24.08 -23.90 1.55
N VAL A 280 25.17 -23.57 0.84
CA VAL A 280 25.16 -23.32 -0.60
C VAL A 280 24.58 -24.55 -1.28
N SER A 281 23.36 -24.44 -1.79
CA SER A 281 22.75 -25.54 -2.56
C SER A 281 23.57 -25.74 -3.85
N ALA A 282 23.70 -27.00 -4.27
CA ALA A 282 24.49 -27.42 -5.44
C ALA A 282 24.14 -26.69 -6.75
N SER A 283 22.98 -26.04 -6.85
CA SER A 283 22.58 -25.22 -7.99
C SER A 283 23.39 -23.92 -8.12
N SER A 284 23.82 -23.32 -6.99
CA SER A 284 24.62 -22.07 -6.99
C SER A 284 26.06 -22.31 -7.41
N GLN A 285 26.61 -23.50 -7.16
CA GLN A 285 27.95 -23.88 -7.64
C GLN A 285 27.97 -24.10 -9.17
N LYS A 286 26.91 -24.70 -9.73
CA LYS A 286 26.80 -24.89 -11.19
C LYS A 286 26.69 -23.58 -11.96
N MET A 287 26.02 -22.57 -11.40
CA MET A 287 25.94 -21.23 -12.01
C MET A 287 27.31 -20.52 -12.06
N LEU A 288 28.09 -20.63 -10.98
CA LEU A 288 29.45 -20.06 -10.91
C LEU A 288 30.43 -20.78 -11.86
N GLN A 289 30.28 -22.10 -12.02
CA GLN A 289 31.10 -22.90 -12.94
C GLN A 289 30.77 -22.61 -14.42
N TRP A 290 29.51 -22.29 -14.73
CA TRP A 290 29.09 -21.84 -16.06
C TRP A 290 29.62 -20.44 -16.41
N LEU A 291 29.59 -19.49 -15.47
CA LEU A 291 30.15 -18.15 -15.67
C LEU A 291 31.68 -18.15 -15.84
N ALA A 292 32.38 -19.13 -15.26
CA ALA A 292 33.82 -19.30 -15.43
C ALA A 292 34.21 -19.88 -16.81
N THR A 293 33.24 -20.39 -17.59
CA THR A 293 33.49 -21.04 -18.88
C THR A 293 32.71 -20.37 -20.01
N LYS A 294 33.16 -19.16 -20.41
CA LYS A 294 33.48 -18.79 -21.81
C LYS A 294 33.51 -17.27 -22.02
N SER A 295 34.61 -16.81 -22.62
CA SER A 295 34.60 -15.76 -23.65
C SER A 295 35.65 -16.15 -24.69
N PRO A 296 35.31 -16.38 -25.96
CA PRO A 296 36.30 -16.61 -27.00
C PRO A 296 37.08 -15.32 -27.27
N LYS A 297 38.40 -15.45 -27.43
CA LYS A 297 39.28 -14.35 -27.87
C LYS A 297 38.84 -13.87 -29.25
N LYS A 298 38.76 -12.54 -29.40
CA LYS A 298 38.54 -11.84 -30.66
C LYS A 298 39.87 -11.81 -31.41
N GLU A 299 39.99 -12.56 -32.51
CA GLU A 299 41.08 -12.40 -33.48
C GLU A 299 40.80 -11.18 -34.37
N GLU A 300 41.84 -10.40 -34.64
CA GLU A 300 41.81 -9.26 -35.58
C GLU A 300 41.76 -9.75 -37.04
N PRO A 301 40.94 -9.18 -37.92
CA PRO A 301 41.05 -9.44 -39.35
C PRO A 301 41.89 -8.36 -40.06
N ARG A 302 42.84 -8.85 -40.87
CA ARG A 302 43.52 -8.13 -41.95
C ARG A 302 42.53 -7.82 -43.11
N THR A 303 42.66 -6.66 -43.73
CA THR A 303 42.12 -6.33 -45.08
C THR A 303 42.83 -7.18 -46.16
N PRO A 304 42.22 -7.51 -47.35
CA PRO A 304 41.66 -6.52 -48.29
C PRO A 304 40.55 -6.95 -49.30
N GLN A 305 40.07 -5.93 -50.05
CA GLN A 305 39.54 -5.90 -51.44
C GLN A 305 38.08 -6.25 -51.83
N LYS A 306 37.57 -5.42 -52.75
CA LYS A 306 36.23 -5.29 -53.34
C LYS A 306 35.90 -6.38 -54.38
N ALA A 307 34.65 -6.82 -54.41
CA ALA A 307 33.84 -7.01 -55.62
C ALA A 307 32.33 -7.08 -55.25
N GLU A 308 31.49 -6.37 -56.00
CA GLU A 308 30.00 -6.44 -56.03
C GLU A 308 29.54 -7.42 -57.13
N PRO A 309 28.23 -7.63 -57.37
CA PRO A 309 27.10 -7.88 -56.46
C PRO A 309 26.27 -9.10 -56.94
N ASP A 310 25.29 -9.58 -56.16
CA ASP A 310 24.11 -10.25 -56.75
C ASP A 310 22.91 -10.22 -55.78
N VAL A 311 21.79 -9.70 -56.28
CA VAL A 311 20.48 -9.62 -55.61
C VAL A 311 19.57 -10.67 -56.26
N PRO A 312 18.72 -11.37 -55.49
CA PRO A 312 17.28 -11.24 -55.79
C PRO A 312 16.35 -11.11 -54.57
N GLN A 313 15.21 -10.48 -54.87
CA GLN A 313 14.06 -10.08 -54.04
C GLN A 313 13.07 -11.19 -53.63
N TRP A 314 12.13 -10.79 -52.75
CA TRP A 314 10.80 -11.34 -52.40
C TRP A 314 10.80 -12.56 -51.44
N SER A 315 9.86 -12.76 -50.50
CA SER A 315 8.53 -12.19 -50.31
C SER A 315 8.04 -12.34 -48.86
N SER A 316 7.27 -11.35 -48.40
CA SER A 316 6.45 -11.40 -47.20
C SER A 316 5.14 -12.15 -47.46
N GLN A 317 4.96 -13.35 -46.89
CA GLN A 317 3.65 -14.00 -46.78
C GLN A 317 3.55 -14.83 -45.49
N PHE A 318 2.31 -14.97 -45.02
CA PHE A 318 1.82 -15.80 -43.91
C PHE A 318 1.85 -15.23 -42.49
N LEU A 319 0.94 -14.28 -42.27
CA LEU A 319 -0.03 -14.39 -41.17
C LEU A 319 -0.91 -15.64 -41.38
N GLN A 320 -0.99 -16.52 -40.39
CA GLN A 320 -2.17 -17.35 -40.17
C GLN A 320 -2.53 -17.37 -38.69
N LYS A 321 -3.72 -16.81 -38.41
CA LYS A 321 -4.48 -16.97 -37.17
C LYS A 321 -5.00 -18.41 -37.09
N SER A 322 -5.17 -18.92 -35.88
CA SER A 322 -5.96 -20.12 -35.61
C SER A 322 -6.62 -20.04 -34.21
N PRO A 323 -7.73 -20.76 -33.98
CA PRO A 323 -8.96 -20.17 -33.46
C PRO A 323 -9.36 -20.60 -32.04
N VAL A 324 -10.37 -19.87 -31.54
CA VAL A 324 -11.12 -20.04 -30.29
C VAL A 324 -11.90 -21.37 -30.28
N THR A 325 -11.93 -22.03 -29.12
CA THR A 325 -12.89 -23.11 -28.78
C THR A 325 -13.75 -22.71 -27.57
N PRO A 326 -15.06 -23.05 -27.51
CA PRO A 326 -15.96 -22.54 -26.48
C PRO A 326 -16.52 -23.58 -25.48
N LYS A 327 -17.06 -23.02 -24.37
CA LYS A 327 -18.09 -23.51 -23.41
C LYS A 327 -17.68 -24.34 -22.17
N ARG A 328 -18.06 -23.81 -20.99
CA ARG A 328 -19.21 -24.30 -20.19
C ARG A 328 -19.69 -23.21 -19.21
N GLY A 329 -20.99 -22.92 -19.24
CA GLY A 329 -21.64 -21.84 -18.51
C GLY A 329 -22.26 -22.27 -17.17
N SER A 330 -22.32 -21.32 -16.25
CA SER A 330 -23.04 -21.38 -14.97
C SER A 330 -24.24 -20.43 -14.95
N ALA A 331 -25.00 -20.39 -16.05
CA ALA A 331 -26.25 -19.65 -16.16
C ALA A 331 -27.44 -20.56 -15.78
N GLY A 332 -27.63 -20.79 -14.48
CA GLY A 332 -28.76 -21.59 -13.98
C GLY A 332 -29.28 -21.21 -12.60
N LEU A 333 -28.59 -20.33 -11.87
CA LEU A 333 -28.97 -19.92 -10.51
C LEU A 333 -29.53 -18.49 -10.42
N LEU A 334 -29.17 -17.59 -11.35
CA LEU A 334 -29.64 -16.20 -11.34
C LEU A 334 -31.05 -16.02 -11.94
N GLU A 335 -31.48 -16.85 -12.88
CA GLU A 335 -32.83 -16.77 -13.47
C GLU A 335 -33.92 -17.34 -12.56
N ARG A 336 -33.56 -18.15 -11.54
CA ARG A 336 -34.52 -18.67 -10.55
C ARG A 336 -34.85 -17.66 -9.45
N TRP A 337 -34.02 -16.65 -9.25
CA TRP A 337 -34.24 -15.62 -8.22
C TRP A 337 -35.09 -14.45 -8.72
N LEU A 338 -34.99 -14.11 -10.02
CA LEU A 338 -35.71 -13.00 -10.64
C LEU A 338 -37.22 -13.24 -10.86
N LYS A 339 -37.74 -14.44 -10.59
CA LYS A 339 -39.17 -14.78 -10.73
C LYS A 339 -39.94 -14.88 -9.41
N GLN A 340 -39.33 -14.61 -8.27
CA GLN A 340 -39.99 -14.69 -6.94
C GLN A 340 -40.20 -13.33 -6.25
N GLY A 341 -39.92 -12.21 -6.92
CA GLY A 341 -40.02 -10.86 -6.35
C GLY A 341 -41.13 -9.96 -6.92
N GLN A 342 -42.05 -10.51 -7.72
CA GLN A 342 -43.21 -9.78 -8.24
C GLN A 342 -44.50 -10.45 -7.80
N GLU A 343 -44.87 -10.28 -6.55
CA GLU A 343 -46.27 -10.27 -6.10
C GLU A 343 -46.32 -9.57 -4.74
N GLU A 344 -47.31 -8.67 -4.60
CA GLU A 344 -47.70 -7.88 -3.41
C GLU A 344 -47.06 -6.49 -3.21
N GLU A 345 -47.58 -5.49 -3.94
CA GLU A 345 -47.75 -4.11 -3.43
C GLU A 345 -49.18 -3.93 -2.91
N PRO A 346 -49.42 -3.29 -1.73
CA PRO A 346 -50.71 -2.71 -1.42
C PRO A 346 -50.75 -1.21 -1.73
N VAL A 347 -51.83 -0.84 -2.42
CA VAL A 347 -52.20 0.47 -2.95
C VAL A 347 -52.37 1.54 -1.85
N ALA A 348 -51.76 2.71 -2.06
CA ALA A 348 -51.91 3.92 -1.24
C ALA A 348 -53.28 4.61 -1.45
N LYS A 349 -53.98 4.92 -0.34
CA LYS A 349 -55.15 5.82 -0.31
C LYS A 349 -54.72 7.24 0.11
N ARG A 350 -55.05 8.23 -0.71
CA ARG A 350 -54.98 9.67 -0.38
C ARG A 350 -56.21 10.07 0.46
N PRO A 351 -56.13 11.01 1.42
CA PRO A 351 -57.30 11.67 1.96
C PRO A 351 -57.57 13.02 1.28
N HIS A 352 -58.88 13.28 1.14
CA HIS A 352 -59.52 14.45 0.58
C HIS A 352 -59.35 15.71 1.44
N THR A 353 -59.34 16.83 0.73
CA THR A 353 -59.67 18.19 1.17
C THR A 353 -61.08 18.29 1.76
N GLN A 354 -61.19 18.96 2.91
CA GLN A 354 -62.17 20.03 3.18
C GLN A 354 -61.49 21.11 4.02
#